data_AF-A0A6C0IP72-F1
#
_entry.id   AF-A0A6C0IP72-F1
#
_cell.length_a   1.000
_cell.length_b   1.000
_cell.length_c   1.000
_cell.angle_alpha   90.00
_cell.angle_beta   90.00
_cell.angle_gamma   90.00
#
_symmetry.space_group_name_H-M   'P 1'
#
loop_
_entity.id
_entity.type
_entity.pdbx_description
1 polymer ?
#
loop_
_entity_poly.entity_id
_entity_poly.type
_entity_poly.pdbx_seq_one_letter_code
_entity_poly.pdbx_strand_id
1 'polypeptide(L)'
;MASLDKLKIVISQTDYSEEKATQKLEEWNNDHMNVIREYLNPKFQEKKPKKLKSVNQEMMSQIRNYMDAISTDYEKRKSESTKN
;
A
#
# COMPACT_ATOMS: atom_id res chain seq x y z
N MET A 1 26.88 7.46 5.30
CA MET A 1 25.74 8.33 5.70
C MET A 1 24.38 7.70 5.39
N ALA A 2 24.18 7.03 4.26
CA ALA A 2 22.87 6.49 3.85
C ALA A 2 22.24 5.40 4.76
N SER A 3 23.01 4.70 5.60
CA SER A 3 22.48 3.66 6.51
C SER A 3 21.96 4.23 7.84
N LEU A 4 22.58 5.29 8.35
CA LEU A 4 22.18 5.94 9.61
C LEU A 4 20.81 6.63 9.50
N ASP A 5 20.51 7.23 8.35
CA ASP A 5 19.21 7.89 8.13
C ASP A 5 18.07 6.87 8.14
N LYS A 6 18.29 5.70 7.55
CA LYS A 6 17.30 4.60 7.54
C LYS A 6 17.04 4.04 8.94
N LEU A 7 18.08 3.89 9.75
CA LEU A 7 17.96 3.41 11.14
C LEU A 7 17.16 4.40 12.01
N LYS A 8 17.44 5.70 11.88
CA LYS A 8 16.70 6.76 12.59
C LYS A 8 15.23 6.78 12.20
N ILE A 9 14.91 6.56 10.93
CA ILE A 9 13.52 6.47 10.47
C ILE A 9 12.81 5.29 11.17
N VAL A 10 13.41 4.10 11.21
CA VAL A 10 12.82 2.94 11.90
C VAL A 10 12.60 3.23 13.38
N ILE A 11 13.61 3.75 14.09
CA ILE A 11 13.50 4.05 15.53
C ILE A 11 12.46 5.15 15.82
N SER A 12 12.28 6.11 14.90
CA SER A 12 11.26 7.15 15.07
C SER A 12 9.82 6.65 14.86
N GLN A 13 9.64 5.57 14.10
CA GLN A 13 8.34 5.03 13.70
C GLN A 13 7.98 3.73 14.44
N THR A 14 8.90 3.16 15.22
CA THR A 14 8.74 1.88 15.92
C THR A 14 9.34 1.96 17.32
N ASP A 15 8.88 1.11 18.25
CA ASP A 15 9.44 1.06 19.61
C ASP A 15 10.70 0.16 19.69
N TYR A 16 11.45 0.02 18.60
CA TYR A 16 12.66 -0.80 18.57
C TYR A 16 13.87 -0.06 19.16
N SER A 17 14.66 -0.77 19.97
CA SER A 17 15.99 -0.29 20.39
C SER A 17 16.95 -0.26 19.20
N GLU A 18 18.01 0.55 19.29
CA GLU A 18 18.99 0.74 18.21
C GLU A 18 19.62 -0.58 17.74
N GLU A 19 19.92 -1.48 18.68
CA GLU A 19 20.45 -2.82 18.39
C GLU A 19 19.42 -3.68 17.62
N LYS A 20 18.15 -3.67 18.07
CA LYS A 20 17.08 -4.45 17.45
C LYS A 20 16.69 -3.91 16.08
N ALA A 21 16.68 -2.59 15.92
CA ALA A 21 16.43 -1.94 14.65
C ALA A 21 17.54 -2.24 13.63
N THR A 22 18.80 -2.31 14.08
CA THR A 22 19.95 -2.68 13.21
C THR A 22 19.85 -4.13 12.75
N GLN A 23 19.60 -5.07 13.66
CA GLN A 23 19.41 -6.48 13.31
C GLN A 23 18.25 -6.67 12.31
N LYS A 24 17.11 -6.00 12.55
CA LYS A 24 15.98 -6.03 11.62
C LYS A 24 16.32 -5.39 10.29
N LEU A 25 17.07 -4.29 10.26
CA LEU A 25 17.51 -3.68 9.00
C LEU A 25 18.38 -4.65 8.17
N GLU A 26 19.25 -5.42 8.82
CA GLU A 26 20.08 -6.44 8.17
C GLU A 26 19.24 -7.62 7.65
N GLU A 27 18.30 -8.13 8.46
CA GLU A 27 17.35 -9.18 8.05
C GLU A 27 16.57 -8.81 6.78
N TRP A 28 16.28 -7.52 6.61
CA TRP A 28 15.54 -6.98 5.45
C TRP A 28 16.44 -6.35 4.38
N ASN A 29 17.74 -6.67 4.33
CA ASN A 29 18.68 -6.17 3.32
C ASN A 29 18.72 -4.62 3.21
N ASN A 30 18.73 -3.91 4.34
CA ASN A 30 18.68 -2.45 4.44
C ASN A 30 17.38 -1.79 3.92
N ASP A 31 16.27 -2.54 3.85
CA ASP A 31 14.94 -2.03 3.53
C ASP A 31 14.13 -1.68 4.79
N HIS A 32 14.36 -0.46 5.29
CA HIS A 32 13.59 0.14 6.39
C HIS A 32 12.06 0.11 6.20
N MET A 33 11.55 0.15 4.96
CA MET A 33 10.10 0.13 4.72
C MET A 33 9.51 -1.24 5.04
N ASN A 34 10.25 -2.32 4.78
CA ASN A 34 9.82 -3.66 5.12
C ASN A 34 9.91 -3.92 6.63
N VAL A 35 10.92 -3.37 7.31
CA VAL A 35 11.01 -3.41 8.78
C VAL A 35 9.80 -2.72 9.42
N ILE A 36 9.42 -1.53 8.94
CA ILE A 36 8.25 -0.79 9.45
C ILE A 36 6.96 -1.55 9.13
N ARG A 37 6.84 -2.13 7.93
CA ARG A 37 5.68 -2.96 7.57
C ARG A 37 5.58 -4.22 8.42
N GLU A 38 6.70 -4.86 8.74
CA GLU A 38 6.77 -6.01 9.65
C GLU A 38 6.32 -5.61 11.06
N TYR A 39 6.79 -4.47 11.57
CA TYR A 39 6.40 -3.96 12.88
C TYR A 39 4.89 -3.72 12.99
N LEU A 40 4.31 -3.07 11.96
CA LEU A 40 2.87 -2.78 11.93
C LEU A 40 2.01 -4.00 11.63
N ASN A 41 2.51 -4.91 10.80
CA ASN A 41 1.82 -6.13 10.43
C ASN A 41 2.84 -7.27 10.24
N PRO A 42 3.02 -8.14 11.26
CA PRO A 42 3.98 -9.25 11.20
C PRO A 42 3.75 -10.23 10.04
N LYS A 43 2.54 -10.23 9.46
CA LYS A 43 2.15 -11.08 8.33
C LYS A 43 2.02 -10.32 7.02
N PHE A 44 2.69 -9.16 6.87
CA PHE A 44 2.57 -8.35 5.65
C PHE A 44 3.08 -9.05 4.38
N GLN A 45 4.00 -10.01 4.50
CA GLN A 45 4.45 -10.85 3.40
C GLN A 45 3.40 -11.88 2.96
N GLU A 46 2.46 -12.24 3.84
CA GLU A 46 1.40 -13.17 3.50
C GLU A 46 0.41 -12.48 2.56
N LYS A 47 0.34 -12.96 1.32
CA LYS A 47 -0.73 -12.55 0.41
C LYS A 47 -2.05 -12.93 1.06
N LYS A 48 -2.86 -11.92 1.41
CA LYS A 48 -4.21 -12.14 1.93
C LYS A 48 -4.94 -13.09 0.97
N PRO A 49 -5.57 -14.16 1.46
CA PRO A 49 -6.29 -15.08 0.58
C PRO A 49 -7.32 -14.29 -0.21
N LYS A 50 -7.45 -14.60 -1.50
CA LYS A 50 -8.51 -14.01 -2.33
C LYS A 50 -9.84 -14.37 -1.65
N LYS A 51 -10.56 -13.36 -1.18
CA LYS A 51 -11.90 -13.56 -0.62
C LYS A 51 -12.76 -14.14 -1.74
N LEU A 52 -13.34 -15.32 -1.51
CA LEU A 52 -14.32 -15.91 -2.40
C LEU A 52 -15.53 -14.97 -2.43
N LYS A 53 -15.72 -14.28 -3.55
CA LYS A 53 -16.90 -13.45 -3.77
C LYS A 53 -18.02 -14.34 -4.28
N SER A 54 -19.25 -14.09 -3.84
CA SER A 54 -20.40 -14.70 -4.49
C SER A 54 -20.55 -14.14 -5.91
N VAL A 55 -21.17 -14.90 -6.80
CA VAL A 55 -21.46 -14.47 -8.18
C VAL A 55 -22.16 -13.11 -8.19
N ASN A 56 -23.12 -12.89 -7.27
CA ASN A 56 -23.83 -11.63 -7.13
C ASN A 56 -22.92 -10.48 -6.68
N GLN A 57 -21.98 -10.72 -5.75
CA GLN A 57 -21.02 -9.70 -5.32
C GLN A 57 -20.06 -9.31 -6.45
N GLU A 58 -19.66 -10.27 -7.26
CA GLU A 58 -18.82 -10.03 -8.44
C GLU A 58 -19.59 -9.23 -9.50
N MET A 59 -20.81 -9.65 -9.82
CA MET A 59 -21.70 -8.95 -10.74
C MET A 59 -21.91 -7.48 -10.33
N MET A 60 -22.23 -7.24 -9.05
CA MET A 60 -22.39 -5.87 -8.54
C MET A 60 -21.10 -5.05 -8.60
N SER A 61 -19.94 -5.69 -8.39
CA SER A 61 -18.64 -5.01 -8.54
C SER A 61 -18.41 -4.58 -9.99
N GLN A 62 -18.75 -5.45 -10.96
CA GLN A 62 -18.60 -5.15 -12.37
C GLN A 62 -19.54 -4.03 -12.83
N ILE A 63 -20.81 -4.06 -12.40
CA ILE A 63 -21.77 -2.98 -12.70
C ILE A 63 -21.27 -1.64 -12.19
N ARG A 64 -20.75 -1.59 -10.95
CA ARG A 64 -20.20 -0.34 -10.39
C ARG A 64 -19.03 0.17 -11.22
N ASN A 65 -18.05 -0.69 -11.48
CA ASN A 65 -16.86 -0.30 -12.25
C ASN A 65 -17.24 0.24 -13.65
N TYR A 66 -18.25 -0.37 -14.28
CA TYR A 66 -18.75 0.07 -15.58
C TYR A 66 -19.38 1.46 -15.51
N MET A 67 -20.25 1.71 -14.53
CA MET A 67 -20.89 3.01 -14.35
C MET A 67 -19.87 4.10 -13.97
N ASP A 68 -18.91 3.79 -13.12
CA ASP A 68 -17.83 4.70 -12.73
C ASP A 68 -16.99 5.11 -13.95
N ALA A 69 -16.68 4.15 -14.83
CA ALA A 69 -15.95 4.42 -16.07
C ALA A 69 -16.73 5.35 -17.00
N ILE A 70 -18.05 5.13 -17.17
CA ILE A 70 -18.90 6.01 -17.98
C ILE A 70 -18.95 7.43 -17.40
N SER A 71 -19.14 7.55 -16.08
CA SER A 71 -19.22 8.86 -15.41
C SER A 71 -17.92 9.63 -15.58
N THR A 72 -16.77 8.97 -15.36
CA THR A 72 -15.44 9.56 -15.50
C THR A 72 -15.21 10.07 -16.93
N ASP A 73 -15.58 9.26 -17.93
CA ASP A 73 -15.41 9.60 -19.34
C ASP A 73 -16.33 10.76 -19.77
N TYR A 74 -17.56 10.82 -19.25
CA TYR A 74 -18.45 11.96 -19.45
C TYR A 74 -17.88 13.25 -18.85
N GLU A 75 -17.42 13.21 -17.60
CA GLU A 75 -16.82 14.37 -16.93
C GLU A 75 -15.56 14.86 -17.66
N LYS A 76 -14.73 13.93 -18.14
CA LYS A 76 -13.54 14.24 -18.93
C LYS A 76 -13.92 15.02 -20.18
N ARG A 77 -14.85 14.50 -21.01
CA ARG A 77 -15.33 15.19 -22.23
C ARG A 77 -15.92 16.56 -21.92
N LYS A 78 -16.72 16.67 -20.85
CA LYS A 78 -17.29 17.95 -20.41
C LYS A 78 -16.19 18.95 -20.07
N SER A 79 -15.19 18.53 -19.28
CA SER A 79 -14.07 19.40 -18.91
C SER A 79 -13.24 19.85 -20.11
N GLU A 80 -13.07 19.00 -21.12
CA GLU A 80 -12.37 19.32 -22.38
C GLU A 80 -13.17 20.33 -23.22
N SER A 81 -14.50 20.18 -23.28
CA SER A 81 -15.37 21.12 -23.99
C SER A 81 -15.43 22.51 -23.37
N THR A 82 -15.21 22.65 -22.06
CA THR A 82 -15.24 23.94 -21.34
C THR A 82 -13.87 24.65 -21.32
N LYS A 83 -12.80 23.97 -21.74
CA LYS A 83 -11.42 24.52 -21.76
C LYS A 83 -11.06 25.19 -23.10
N ASN A 84 -11.88 25.03 -24.14
CA ASN A 84 -11.77 25.73 -25.43
C ASN A 84 -12.73 26.91 -25.47
#